data_AF-A0A2W3YQ31-F1
#
_entry.id   AF-A0A2W3YQ31-F1
#
_cell.length_a   1.000
_cell.length_b   1.000
_cell.length_c   1.000
_cell.angle_alpha   90.00
_cell.angle_beta   90.00
_cell.angle_gamma   90.00
#
_symmetry.space_group_name_H-M   'P 1'
#
loop_
_entity.id
_entity.type
_entity.pdbx_description
1 polymer ?
#
loop_
_entity_poly.entity_id
_entity_poly.type
_entity_poly.pdbx_seq_one_letter_code
_entity_poly.pdbx_strand_id
1 'polypeptide(L)'
;MGRISKKIIERVKKNLEKIRVQAIGSAKIQKSHNIKQESKKQGETAIESAKKALSSSSQTLEGAVKGQFGKNVTEAFEKQQQTLDKLSS
;
A
#
# COMPACT_ATOMS: atom_id res chain seq x y z
N MET A 1 -16.28 -38.99 -41.18
CA MET A 1 -16.91 -38.13 -40.15
C MET A 1 -16.08 -37.97 -38.86
N GLY A 2 -15.54 -39.03 -38.22
CA GLY A 2 -14.93 -38.92 -36.88
C GLY A 2 -13.66 -38.05 -36.69
N ARG A 3 -12.79 -37.92 -37.71
CA ARG A 3 -11.53 -37.14 -37.59
C ARG A 3 -11.73 -35.62 -37.56
N ILE A 4 -12.73 -35.11 -38.27
CA ILE A 4 -13.03 -33.67 -38.34
C ILE A 4 -13.64 -33.22 -37.01
N SER A 5 -14.62 -33.96 -36.49
CA SER A 5 -15.22 -33.68 -35.18
C SER A 5 -14.18 -33.71 -34.04
N LYS A 6 -13.24 -34.66 -34.05
CA LYS A 6 -12.15 -34.70 -33.05
C LYS A 6 -11.25 -33.47 -33.11
N LYS A 7 -10.88 -33.00 -34.31
CA LYS A 7 -10.07 -31.77 -34.48
C LYS A 7 -10.81 -30.52 -33.99
N ILE A 8 -12.12 -30.44 -34.19
CA ILE A 8 -12.94 -29.32 -33.73
C ILE A 8 -13.00 -29.31 -32.19
N ILE A 9 -13.26 -30.45 -31.57
CA ILE A 9 -13.30 -30.59 -30.09
C ILE A 9 -11.95 -30.19 -29.47
N GLU A 10 -10.84 -30.66 -30.04
CA GLU A 10 -9.50 -30.29 -29.55
C GLU A 10 -9.20 -28.80 -29.69
N ARG A 11 -9.63 -28.15 -30.79
CA ARG A 11 -9.49 -26.71 -30.96
C ARG A 11 -10.32 -25.93 -29.93
N VAL A 12 -11.54 -26.37 -29.66
CA VAL A 12 -12.40 -25.75 -28.65
C VAL A 12 -11.76 -25.88 -27.26
N LYS A 13 -11.25 -27.05 -26.89
CA LYS A 13 -10.54 -27.25 -25.61
C LYS A 13 -9.35 -26.31 -25.47
N LYS A 14 -8.47 -26.23 -26.48
CA LYS A 14 -7.30 -25.32 -26.47
C LYS A 14 -7.71 -23.86 -26.34
N ASN A 15 -8.79 -23.45 -27.01
CA ASN A 15 -9.29 -22.08 -26.90
C ASN A 15 -9.84 -21.80 -25.50
N LEU A 16 -10.57 -22.74 -24.90
CA LEU A 16 -11.06 -22.61 -23.52
C LEU A 16 -9.91 -22.53 -22.52
N GLU A 17 -8.86 -23.35 -22.68
CA GLU A 17 -7.66 -23.28 -21.85
C GLU A 17 -6.97 -21.91 -21.99
N LYS A 18 -6.84 -21.40 -23.22
CA LYS A 18 -6.27 -20.07 -23.48
C LYS A 18 -7.08 -18.96 -22.80
N ILE A 19 -8.41 -18.99 -22.93
CA ILE A 19 -9.30 -18.02 -22.28
C ILE A 19 -9.17 -18.12 -20.76
N ARG A 20 -9.11 -19.34 -20.20
CA ARG A 20 -8.96 -19.56 -18.77
C ARG A 20 -7.64 -18.97 -18.24
N VAL A 21 -6.54 -19.22 -18.94
CA VAL A 21 -5.22 -18.65 -18.57
C VAL A 21 -5.25 -17.13 -18.63
N GLN A 22 -5.84 -16.55 -19.69
CA GLN A 22 -5.99 -15.10 -19.81
C GLN A 22 -6.83 -14.51 -18.67
N ALA A 23 -7.97 -15.12 -18.36
CA ALA A 23 -8.86 -14.68 -17.28
C ALA A 23 -8.15 -14.72 -15.92
N ILE A 24 -7.40 -15.79 -15.61
CA ILE A 24 -6.59 -15.90 -14.39
C ILE A 24 -5.51 -14.82 -14.36
N GLY A 25 -4.84 -14.58 -15.49
CA GLY A 25 -3.83 -13.53 -15.61
C GLY A 25 -4.41 -12.14 -15.30
N SER A 26 -5.51 -11.78 -15.96
CA SER A 26 -6.21 -10.51 -15.74
C SER A 26 -6.67 -10.35 -14.29
N ALA A 27 -7.24 -11.40 -13.70
CA ALA A 27 -7.66 -11.37 -12.30
C ALA A 27 -6.49 -11.13 -11.33
N LYS A 28 -5.32 -11.76 -11.58
CA LYS A 28 -4.11 -11.54 -10.78
C LYS A 28 -3.56 -10.13 -10.93
N ILE A 29 -3.57 -9.56 -12.14
CA ILE A 29 -3.14 -8.18 -12.39
C ILE A 29 -4.06 -7.21 -11.63
N GLN A 30 -5.37 -7.39 -11.74
CA GLN A 30 -6.34 -6.56 -11.02
C GLN A 30 -6.15 -6.67 -9.50
N LYS A 31 -5.99 -7.89 -8.98
CA LYS A 31 -5.71 -8.11 -7.56
C LYS A 31 -4.43 -7.42 -7.11
N SER A 32 -3.35 -7.53 -7.88
CA SER A 32 -2.08 -6.86 -7.57
C SER A 32 -2.22 -5.34 -7.54
N HIS A 33 -2.95 -4.77 -8.49
CA HIS A 33 -3.23 -3.34 -8.52
C HIS A 33 -4.03 -2.88 -7.29
N ASN A 34 -5.07 -3.62 -6.93
CA ASN A 34 -5.90 -3.32 -5.76
C ASN A 34 -5.08 -3.38 -4.46
N ILE A 35 -4.26 -4.43 -4.28
CA ILE A 35 -3.36 -4.55 -3.12
C ILE A 35 -2.40 -3.36 -3.06
N LYS A 36 -1.81 -2.98 -4.19
CA LYS A 36 -0.89 -1.83 -4.25
C LYS A 36 -1.59 -0.53 -3.82
N GLN A 37 -2.81 -0.29 -4.30
CA GLN A 37 -3.58 0.90 -3.91
C GLN A 37 -3.98 0.87 -2.43
N GLU A 38 -4.40 -0.29 -1.92
CA GLU A 38 -4.78 -0.46 -0.54
C GLU A 38 -3.58 -0.26 0.40
N SER A 39 -2.43 -0.87 0.10
CA SER A 39 -1.20 -0.65 0.87
C SER A 39 -0.75 0.81 0.84
N LYS A 40 -0.90 1.51 -0.29
CA LYS A 40 -0.61 2.95 -0.37
C LYS A 40 -1.52 3.75 0.57
N LYS A 41 -2.84 3.50 0.51
CA LYS A 41 -3.83 4.17 1.37
C LYS A 41 -3.60 3.88 2.86
N GLN A 42 -3.28 2.63 3.20
CA GLN A 42 -2.94 2.25 4.58
C GLN A 42 -1.68 2.96 5.06
N GLY A 43 -0.64 3.05 4.21
CA GLY A 43 0.59 3.79 4.49
C GLY A 43 0.34 5.28 4.74
N GLU A 44 -0.40 5.94 3.85
CA GLU A 44 -0.80 7.35 4.01
C GLU A 44 -1.58 7.57 5.32
N THR A 45 -2.55 6.70 5.62
CA THR A 45 -3.34 6.78 6.86
C THR A 45 -2.47 6.61 8.11
N ALA A 46 -1.51 5.69 8.07
CA ALA A 46 -0.58 5.45 9.18
C ALA A 46 0.36 6.64 9.40
N ILE A 47 0.90 7.22 8.32
CA ILE A 47 1.75 8.41 8.37
C ILE A 47 0.97 9.60 8.97
N GLU A 48 -0.25 9.86 8.50
CA GLU A 48 -1.09 10.93 9.04
C GLU A 48 -1.44 10.71 10.51
N SER A 49 -1.71 9.47 10.91
CA SER A 49 -1.95 9.13 12.32
C SER A 49 -0.71 9.38 13.17
N ALA A 50 0.48 9.00 12.67
CA ALA A 50 1.75 9.25 13.34
C ALA A 50 2.04 10.75 13.48
N LYS A 51 1.80 11.56 12.44
CA LYS A 51 1.93 13.03 12.49
C LYS A 51 1.02 13.65 13.54
N LYS A 52 -0.24 13.21 13.61
CA LYS A 52 -1.20 13.68 14.64
C LYS A 52 -0.74 13.33 16.05
N ALA A 53 -0.33 12.08 16.27
CA ALA A 53 0.17 11.63 17.57
C ALA A 53 1.44 12.42 18.00
N LEU A 54 2.35 12.66 17.06
CA LEU A 54 3.56 13.42 17.28
C LEU A 54 3.24 14.88 17.64
N SER A 55 2.38 15.54 16.85
CA SER A 55 1.94 16.91 17.10
C SER A 55 1.29 17.06 18.48
N SER A 56 0.38 16.15 18.85
CA SER A 56 -0.26 16.15 20.16
C SER A 56 0.73 15.94 21.30
N SER A 57 1.71 15.06 21.11
CA SER A 57 2.74 14.77 22.12
C SER A 57 3.70 15.95 22.28
N SER A 58 4.14 16.55 21.18
CA SER A 58 4.97 17.76 21.18
C SER A 58 4.28 18.90 21.93
N GLN A 59 3.02 19.20 21.61
CA GLN A 59 2.26 20.26 22.28
C GLN A 59 2.13 20.01 23.81
N THR A 60 1.90 18.76 24.20
CA THR A 60 1.79 18.40 25.62
C THR A 60 3.14 18.55 26.34
N LEU A 61 4.22 18.10 25.71
CA LEU A 61 5.56 18.08 26.33
C LEU A 61 6.24 19.45 26.32
N GLU A 62 6.01 20.29 25.30
CA GLU A 62 6.54 21.66 25.22
C GLU A 62 6.08 22.51 26.42
N GLY A 63 4.83 22.33 26.87
CA GLY A 63 4.31 23.00 28.06
C GLY A 63 4.80 22.40 29.39
N ALA A 64 5.10 21.10 29.42
CA ALA A 64 5.42 20.36 30.64
C ALA A 64 6.91 20.28 30.94
N VAL A 65 7.78 20.34 29.92
CA VAL A 65 9.20 20.03 30.03
C VAL A 65 10.04 21.27 29.70
N LYS A 66 10.82 21.74 30.68
CA LYS A 66 11.65 22.95 30.55
C LYS A 66 13.16 22.60 30.46
N GLY A 67 13.95 23.60 30.09
CA GLY A 67 15.42 23.51 30.08
C GLY A 67 15.97 22.67 28.92
N GLN A 68 17.22 22.23 29.05
CA GLN A 68 17.94 21.53 27.98
C GLN A 68 17.29 20.21 27.58
N PHE A 69 16.67 19.50 28.54
CA PHE A 69 15.94 18.28 28.25
C PHE A 69 14.71 18.53 27.36
N GLY A 70 13.93 19.58 27.64
CA GLY A 70 12.79 19.98 26.79
C GLY A 70 13.21 20.35 25.36
N LYS A 71 14.33 21.06 25.21
CA LYS A 71 14.91 21.37 23.90
C LYS A 71 15.25 20.10 23.10
N ASN A 72 15.96 19.15 23.74
CA ASN A 72 16.36 17.91 23.08
C ASN A 72 15.15 17.06 22.64
N VAL A 73 14.09 17.02 23.45
CA VAL A 73 12.84 16.31 23.11
C VAL A 73 12.14 16.97 21.92
N THR A 74 12.06 18.30 21.91
CA THR A 74 11.45 19.07 20.82
C THR A 74 12.21 18.85 19.51
N GLU A 75 13.54 18.95 19.52
CA GLU A 75 14.38 18.67 18.34
C GLU A 75 14.21 17.22 17.82
N ALA A 76 14.04 16.25 18.72
CA ALA A 76 13.80 14.87 18.34
C ALA A 76 12.45 14.71 17.61
N PHE A 77 11.40 15.36 18.12
CA PHE A 77 10.09 15.37 17.47
C PHE A 77 10.10 16.11 16.14
N GLU A 78 10.80 17.24 16.01
CA GLU A 78 10.94 17.93 14.72
C GLU A 78 11.62 17.05 13.66
N LYS A 79 12.68 16.32 14.05
CA LYS A 79 13.34 15.36 13.14
C LYS A 79 12.41 14.21 12.72
N GLN A 80 11.61 13.70 13.65
CA GLN A 80 10.61 12.67 13.34
C GLN A 80 9.52 13.22 12.41
N GLN A 81 9.05 14.45 12.63
CA GLN A 81 8.06 15.11 11.77
C GLN A 81 8.60 15.30 10.35
N GLN A 82 9.82 15.83 10.20
CA GLN A 82 10.48 15.99 8.89
C GLN A 82 10.65 14.65 8.15
N THR A 83 10.89 13.57 8.90
CA THR A 83 11.01 12.22 8.33
C THR A 83 9.66 11.73 7.80
N LEU A 84 8.57 11.95 8.55
CA LEU A 84 7.21 11.62 8.11
C LEU A 84 6.77 12.47 6.91
N ASP A 85 7.14 13.76 6.87
CA ASP A 85 6.80 14.65 5.75
C ASP A 85 7.47 14.20 4.44
N LYS A 86 8.72 13.71 4.51
CA LYS A 86 9.42 13.11 3.37
C LYS A 86 8.81 11.79 2.89
N LEU A 87 8.14 11.06 3.78
CA LEU A 87 7.47 9.78 3.45
C LEU A 87 6.06 9.98 2.88
N SER A 88 5.44 11.15 3.14
CA SER A 88 4.13 11.52 2.57
C SER A 88 4.19 12.36 1.29
N SER A 89 5.37 12.91 0.94
CA SER A 89 5.60 13.72 -0.26
C SER A 89 5.88 12.85 -1.48
#